data_AF-A0A5D5AJK0-F1
#
_entry.id   AF-A0A5D5AJK0-F1
#
_cell.length_a   1.000
_cell.length_b   1.000
_cell.length_c   1.000
_cell.angle_alpha   90.00
_cell.angle_beta   90.00
_cell.angle_gamma   90.00
#
_symmetry.space_group_name_H-M   'P 1'
#
loop_
_entity.id
_entity.type
_entity.pdbx_description
1 polymer ?
#
loop_
_entity_poly.entity_id
_entity_poly.type
_entity_poly.pdbx_seq_one_letter_code
_entity_poly.pdbx_strand_id
1 'polypeptide(L)'
;MGSKTISLRDETYRRLHREKRDGESFSDVVDRLLVDDEENPLRELIGLVDDDELECVRRESAEFRDDIGSRFGDTDSTREEDNEDRRA
;
A
#
# COMPACT_ATOMS: atom_id res chain seq x y z
N MET A 1 -9.26 -22.38 25.46
CA MET A 1 -9.60 -21.05 24.92
C MET A 1 -11.08 -20.80 25.22
N GLY A 2 -11.39 -19.88 26.13
CA GLY A 2 -12.79 -19.53 26.43
C GLY A 2 -13.31 -18.52 25.41
N SER A 3 -14.50 -18.73 24.87
CA SER A 3 -15.17 -17.73 24.03
C SER A 3 -15.99 -16.78 24.88
N LYS A 4 -15.92 -15.48 24.60
CA LYS A 4 -16.81 -14.47 25.17
C LYS A 4 -17.62 -13.84 24.05
N THR A 5 -18.93 -13.71 24.26
CA THR A 5 -19.81 -12.98 23.34
C THR A 5 -19.74 -11.49 23.69
N ILE A 6 -19.35 -10.66 22.73
CA ILE A 6 -19.38 -9.20 22.85
C ILE A 6 -20.33 -8.62 21.81
N SER A 7 -21.02 -7.54 22.17
CA SER A 7 -21.82 -6.78 21.20
C SER A 7 -20.92 -5.75 20.51
N LEU A 8 -20.92 -5.75 19.19
CA LEU A 8 -20.20 -4.79 18.35
C LEU A 8 -21.20 -3.86 17.67
N ARG A 9 -20.78 -2.62 17.40
CA ARG A 9 -21.52 -1.76 16.49
C ARG A 9 -21.49 -2.39 15.10
N ASP A 10 -22.61 -2.32 14.38
CA ASP A 10 -22.70 -2.88 13.03
C ASP A 10 -21.60 -2.38 12.11
N GLU A 11 -21.25 -1.10 12.20
CA GLU A 11 -20.16 -0.52 11.43
C GLU A 11 -18.80 -1.16 11.74
N THR A 12 -18.50 -1.37 13.02
CA THR A 12 -17.27 -2.04 13.46
C THR A 12 -17.23 -3.48 12.96
N TYR A 13 -18.34 -4.21 13.06
CA TYR A 13 -18.44 -5.57 12.54
C TYR A 13 -18.16 -5.62 11.03
N ARG A 14 -18.76 -4.71 10.25
CA ARG A 14 -18.55 -4.64 8.79
C ARG A 14 -17.10 -4.36 8.43
N ARG A 15 -16.42 -3.47 9.16
CA ARG A 15 -15.00 -3.17 8.96
C ARG A 15 -14.14 -4.41 9.20
N LEU A 16 -14.35 -5.09 10.33
CA LEU A 16 -13.63 -6.33 10.64
C LEU A 16 -13.91 -7.45 9.63
N HIS A 17 -15.16 -7.56 9.16
CA HIS A 17 -15.53 -8.55 8.15
C HIS A 17 -14.84 -8.31 6.80
N ARG A 18 -14.59 -7.06 6.41
CA ARG A 18 -13.86 -6.75 5.17
C ARG A 18 -12.38 -7.09 5.25
N GLU A 19 -11.80 -6.97 6.44
CA GLU A 19 -10.41 -7.29 6.72
C GLU A 19 -10.15 -8.80 6.87
N LYS A 20 -11.22 -9.59 6.99
CA LYS A 20 -11.13 -11.03 7.19
C LYS A 20 -10.59 -11.74 5.96
N ARG A 21 -9.55 -12.58 6.14
CA ARG A 21 -8.98 -13.43 5.09
C ARG A 21 -9.68 -14.79 5.03
N ASP A 22 -9.53 -15.48 3.89
CA ASP A 22 -10.09 -16.82 3.71
C ASP A 22 -9.48 -17.82 4.70
N GLY A 23 -10.34 -18.56 5.41
CA GLY A 23 -9.95 -19.54 6.42
C GLY A 23 -9.65 -18.97 7.82
N GLU A 24 -9.71 -17.65 8.01
CA GLU A 24 -9.43 -16.98 9.28
C GLU A 24 -10.67 -16.97 10.21
N SER A 25 -10.48 -17.03 11.54
CA SER A 25 -11.54 -16.77 12.54
C SER A 25 -11.70 -15.27 12.77
N PHE A 26 -12.86 -14.85 13.27
CA PHE A 26 -13.06 -13.46 13.69
C PHE A 26 -12.11 -13.04 14.83
N SER A 27 -11.77 -13.99 15.72
CA SER A 27 -10.77 -13.76 16.76
C SER A 27 -9.39 -13.52 16.17
N ASP A 28 -8.99 -14.29 15.15
CA ASP A 28 -7.68 -14.15 14.50
C ASP A 28 -7.54 -12.78 13.81
N VAL A 29 -8.62 -12.28 13.18
CA VAL A 29 -8.64 -10.92 12.60
C VAL A 29 -8.41 -9.86 13.68
N VAL A 30 -9.09 -10.01 14.82
CA VAL A 30 -8.96 -9.07 15.93
C VAL A 30 -7.54 -9.11 16.48
N ASP A 31 -6.98 -10.29 16.74
CA ASP A 31 -5.62 -10.44 17.26
C ASP A 31 -4.58 -9.88 16.27
N ARG A 32 -4.75 -10.10 14.95
CA ARG A 32 -3.90 -9.55 13.89
C ARG A 32 -3.97 -8.02 13.81
N LEU A 33 -5.14 -7.44 13.98
CA LEU A 33 -5.34 -5.98 13.90
C LEU A 33 -4.98 -5.27 15.21
N LEU A 34 -4.96 -6.00 16.32
CA LEU A 34 -4.54 -5.51 17.63
C LEU A 34 -3.06 -5.72 17.92
N VAL A 35 -2.28 -6.30 16.99
CA VAL A 35 -0.82 -6.37 17.11
C VAL A 35 -0.30 -4.96 17.38
N ASP A 36 0.38 -4.81 18.51
CA ASP A 36 0.87 -3.52 19.00
C ASP A 36 1.71 -2.82 17.93
N ASP A 37 1.45 -1.53 17.74
CA ASP A 37 2.22 -0.61 16.90
C ASP A 37 3.73 -0.58 17.21
N GLU A 38 4.16 -1.23 18.28
CA GLU A 38 5.56 -1.41 18.66
C GLU A 38 6.33 -2.30 17.66
N GLU A 39 5.62 -3.13 16.86
CA GLU A 39 6.22 -3.88 15.75
C GLU A 39 6.18 -3.14 14.41
N ASN A 40 5.70 -1.88 14.33
CA ASN A 40 5.75 -1.11 13.08
C ASN A 40 7.17 -0.57 12.87
N PRO A 41 8.02 -1.16 12.00
CA PRO A 41 9.39 -0.69 11.78
C PRO A 41 9.44 0.73 11.22
N LEU A 42 8.32 1.19 10.63
CA LEU A 42 8.18 2.55 10.11
C LEU A 42 7.97 3.59 11.21
N ARG A 43 7.60 3.17 12.42
CA ARG A 43 7.38 4.09 13.56
C ARG A 43 8.70 4.68 14.05
N GLU A 44 9.80 3.95 13.94
CA GLU A 44 11.16 4.44 14.21
C GLU A 44 11.60 5.56 13.25
N LEU A 45 10.94 5.68 12.09
CA LEU A 45 11.24 6.72 11.10
C LEU A 45 10.52 8.05 11.38
N ILE A 46 9.59 8.08 12.35
CA ILE A 46 8.88 9.32 12.72
C ILE A 46 9.88 10.30 13.34
N GLY A 47 10.05 11.45 12.70
CA GLY A 47 10.98 12.50 13.15
C GLY A 47 12.43 12.28 12.74
N LEU A 48 12.70 11.35 11.81
CA LEU A 48 14.04 11.10 11.28
C LEU A 48 14.60 12.28 10.47
N VAL A 49 13.71 13.06 9.84
CA VAL A 49 14.05 14.22 9.02
C VAL A 49 13.26 15.44 9.46
N ASP A 50 13.88 16.61 9.37
CA ASP A 50 13.18 17.89 9.54
C ASP A 50 12.40 18.30 8.29
N ASP A 51 11.67 19.41 8.37
CA ASP A 51 10.81 19.89 7.28
C ASP A 51 11.62 20.28 6.01
N ASP A 52 12.84 20.82 6.19
CA ASP A 52 13.69 21.24 5.08
C ASP A 52 14.31 20.01 4.37
N GLU A 53 14.76 19.02 5.16
CA GLU A 53 15.22 17.72 4.67
C GLU A 53 14.09 16.95 3.96
N LEU A 54 12.87 17.02 4.49
CA LEU A 54 11.70 16.41 3.86
C LEU A 54 11.39 17.04 2.51
N GLU A 55 11.49 18.37 2.38
CA GLU A 55 11.30 19.07 1.11
C GLU A 55 12.36 18.65 0.09
N CYS A 56 13.62 18.51 0.54
CA CYS A 56 14.71 18.00 -0.30
C CYS A 56 14.39 16.58 -0.81
N VAL A 57 14.03 15.64 0.07
CA VAL A 57 13.66 14.27 -0.31
C VAL A 57 12.50 14.25 -1.31
N ARG A 58 11.50 15.11 -1.12
CA ARG A 58 10.35 15.22 -2.05
C ARG A 58 10.79 15.68 -3.43
N ARG A 59 11.66 16.70 -3.52
CA ARG A 59 12.20 17.19 -4.80
C ARG A 59 12.98 16.10 -5.52
N GLU A 60 13.98 15.51 -4.86
CA GLU A 60 14.84 14.49 -5.47
C GLU A 60 14.03 13.26 -5.90
N SER A 61 13.01 12.87 -5.11
CA SER A 61 12.12 11.76 -5.45
C SER A 61 11.25 12.06 -6.68
N ALA A 62 10.83 13.30 -6.87
CA ALA A 62 10.07 13.72 -8.05
C ALA A 62 10.97 13.70 -9.30
N GLU A 63 12.16 14.31 -9.21
CA GLU A 63 13.14 14.32 -10.30
C GLU A 63 13.56 12.90 -10.71
N PHE A 64 13.78 12.01 -9.74
CA PHE A 64 14.08 10.61 -10.01
C PHE A 64 12.94 9.90 -10.76
N ARG A 65 11.68 10.13 -10.37
CA ARG A 65 10.52 9.52 -11.05
C ARG A 65 10.35 10.05 -12.46
N ASP A 66 10.62 11.33 -12.68
CA ASP A 66 10.54 11.95 -14.00
C ASP A 66 11.65 11.44 -14.92
N ASP A 67 12.89 11.32 -14.43
CA ASP A 67 14.02 10.72 -15.17
C ASP A 67 13.74 9.26 -15.54
N ILE A 68 13.26 8.46 -14.58
CA ILE A 68 12.87 7.07 -14.83
C ILE A 68 11.68 7.00 -15.80
N GLY A 69 10.66 7.82 -15.62
CA GLY A 69 9.50 7.89 -16.51
C GLY A 69 9.89 8.24 -17.95
N SER A 70 10.81 9.19 -18.12
CA SER A 70 11.38 9.56 -19.42
C SER A 70 12.17 8.40 -20.05
N ARG A 71 13.04 7.74 -19.27
CA ARG A 71 13.87 6.62 -19.76
C ARG A 71 13.08 5.40 -20.20
N PHE A 72 11.96 5.10 -19.54
CA PHE A 72 11.15 3.93 -19.86
C PHE A 72 9.92 4.23 -20.71
N GLY A 73 9.47 5.50 -20.77
CA GLY A 73 8.33 5.96 -21.56
C GLY A 73 8.53 5.86 -23.08
N ASP A 74 9.77 5.80 -23.57
CA ASP A 74 10.10 5.60 -24.99
C ASP A 74 9.79 4.17 -25.49
N THR A 75 9.56 3.21 -24.60
CA THR A 75 9.38 1.78 -24.97
C THR A 75 7.95 1.43 -25.40
N ASP A 76 6.99 2.35 -25.28
CA ASP A 76 5.58 2.09 -25.62
C ASP A 76 5.23 2.49 -27.07
N SER A 77 5.99 3.38 -27.71
CA SER A 77 5.69 3.87 -29.06
C SER A 77 6.13 2.95 -30.21
N THR A 78 6.94 1.93 -29.95
CA THR A 78 7.44 1.01 -31.01
C THR A 78 6.57 -0.22 -31.26
N ARG A 79 5.39 -0.35 -30.61
CA ARG A 79 4.48 -1.48 -30.82
C ARG A 79 3.27 -1.22 -31.70
N GLU A 80 3.03 0.03 -32.13
CA GLU A 80 1.86 0.36 -32.95
C GLU A 80 2.12 0.33 -34.46
N GLU A 81 3.37 0.46 -34.93
CA GLU A 81 3.66 0.48 -36.38
C GLU A 81 3.70 -0.91 -37.04
N ASP A 82 3.86 -2.00 -36.27
CA ASP A 82 3.96 -3.37 -36.81
C ASP A 82 2.58 -4.05 -37.07
N ASN A 83 1.47 -3.37 -36.76
CA ASN A 83 0.13 -3.96 -36.82
C ASN A 83 -0.76 -3.39 -37.96
N GLU A 84 -0.25 -2.48 -38.78
CA GLU A 84 -0.92 -2.05 -40.02
C GLU A 84 -0.52 -2.93 -41.23
N ASP A 85 0.68 -3.52 -41.23
CA ASP A 85 1.20 -4.30 -42.37
C ASP A 85 0.66 -5.75 -42.45
N ARG A 86 -0.12 -6.19 -41.45
CA ARG A 86 -0.78 -7.52 -41.46
C ARG A 86 -2.26 -7.48 -41.84
N ARG A 87 -2.79 -6.31 -42.23
CA ARG A 87 -4.21 -6.12 -42.55
C ARG A 87 -4.50 -5.66 -43.99
N ALA A 88 -3.48 -5.56 -44.83
CA ALA A 88 -3.60 -5.29 -46.27
C ALA A 88 -3.58 -6.57 -47.12
#